data_AF-A0A0D7EEZ1-F1
#
_entry.id   AF-A0A0D7EEZ1-F1
#
_cell.length_a   1.000
_cell.length_b   1.000
_cell.length_c   1.000
_cell.angle_alpha   90.00
_cell.angle_beta   90.00
_cell.angle_gamma   90.00
#
_symmetry.space_group_name_H-M   'P 1'
#
loop_
_entity.id
_entity.type
_entity.pdbx_description
1 polymer ?
#
loop_
_entity_poly.entity_id
_entity_poly.type
_entity_poly.pdbx_seq_one_letter_code
_entity_poly.pdbx_strand_id
1 'polypeptide(L)'
;MIASDLAGVGDVIQVVSRAFDVLRCFEGHEARLGNLEISNRCGLPRSTVSRLTHTLTRMGQLVYLPCDQKYRIGPSAVAMSTSIVQGLQLRNLIRS
;
A
#
# COMPACT_ATOMS: atom_id res chain seq x y z
N MET A 1 31.46 13.99 19.84
CA MET A 1 30.52 13.55 20.90
C MET A 1 29.23 14.33 20.63
N ILE A 2 28.17 13.81 20.00
CA ILE A 2 27.54 12.48 20.08
C ILE A 2 26.92 12.12 18.69
N ALA A 3 27.01 10.84 18.33
CA ALA A 3 26.20 10.06 17.37
C ALA A 3 26.27 10.35 15.86
N SER A 4 27.36 9.89 15.28
CA SER A 4 27.51 9.42 13.90
C SER A 4 26.81 8.05 13.66
N ASP A 5 25.49 7.91 13.87
CA ASP A 5 24.82 6.61 13.66
C ASP A 5 23.35 6.71 13.21
N LEU A 6 23.13 6.99 11.92
CA LEU A 6 22.01 6.41 11.17
C LEU A 6 22.39 6.10 9.71
N ALA A 7 23.68 5.87 9.46
CA ALA A 7 24.17 5.31 8.21
C ALA A 7 24.14 3.77 8.32
N GLY A 8 22.92 3.25 8.51
CA GLY A 8 22.65 1.81 8.67
C GLY A 8 21.28 1.40 8.13
N VAL A 9 20.64 2.22 7.29
CA VAL A 9 19.44 1.82 6.56
C VAL A 9 19.93 1.36 5.19
N GLY A 10 20.17 0.05 5.06
CA GLY A 10 20.57 -0.56 3.79
C GLY A 10 19.70 -0.06 2.63
N ASP A 11 20.31 0.18 1.48
CA ASP A 11 19.73 0.80 0.28
C ASP A 11 18.25 0.43 0.06
N VAL A 12 17.34 1.28 0.57
CA VAL A 12 15.90 1.02 0.43
C VAL A 12 15.55 1.33 -1.02
N ILE A 13 15.14 0.29 -1.73
CA ILE A 13 14.68 0.41 -3.11
C ILE A 13 13.47 1.35 -3.14
N GLN A 14 13.71 2.60 -3.55
CA GLN A 14 12.73 3.68 -3.44
C GLN A 14 11.39 3.36 -4.12
N VAL A 15 11.41 2.66 -5.26
CA VAL A 15 10.17 2.28 -5.97
C VAL A 15 9.28 1.38 -5.13
N VAL A 16 9.88 0.48 -4.32
CA VAL A 16 9.13 -0.41 -3.42
C VAL A 16 8.49 0.41 -2.31
N SER A 17 9.27 1.31 -1.68
CA SER A 17 8.73 2.23 -0.66
C SER A 17 7.55 3.02 -1.21
N ARG A 18 7.67 3.60 -2.41
CA ARG A 18 6.58 4.38 -3.03
C ARG A 18 5.35 3.55 -3.37
N ALA A 19 5.54 2.28 -3.76
CA ALA A 19 4.43 1.38 -4.01
C ALA A 19 3.63 1.12 -2.72
N PHE A 20 4.31 0.93 -1.59
CA PHE A 20 3.65 0.79 -0.29
C PHE A 20 2.99 2.08 0.19
N ASP A 21 3.59 3.25 -0.04
CA ASP A 21 2.96 4.55 0.25
C ASP A 21 1.61 4.70 -0.50
N VAL A 22 1.56 4.26 -1.76
CA VAL A 22 0.32 4.26 -2.57
C VAL A 22 -0.71 3.30 -1.98
N LEU A 23 -0.32 2.08 -1.57
CA LEU A 23 -1.25 1.12 -0.97
C LEU A 23 -1.84 1.63 0.34
N ARG A 24 -1.04 2.29 1.19
CA ARG A 24 -1.50 2.90 2.44
C ARG A 24 -2.52 4.02 2.25
N CYS A 25 -2.54 4.67 1.09
CA CYS A 25 -3.56 5.69 0.81
C CYS A 25 -4.98 5.14 0.83
N PHE A 26 -5.15 3.82 0.65
CA PHE A 26 -6.44 3.15 0.68
C PHE A 26 -6.80 2.58 2.06
N GLU A 27 -6.05 2.91 3.12
CA GLU A 27 -6.43 2.57 4.49
C GLU A 27 -7.77 3.28 4.84
N GLY A 28 -8.80 2.47 5.11
CA GLY A 28 -10.18 2.89 5.28
C GLY A 28 -11.11 2.02 4.45
N HIS A 29 -12.14 1.44 5.09
CA HIS A 29 -12.92 0.30 4.55
C HIS A 29 -13.59 0.54 3.18
N GLU A 30 -13.65 1.78 2.68
CA GLU A 30 -14.29 2.13 1.41
C GLU A 30 -13.50 3.13 0.55
N ALA A 31 -12.18 3.26 0.76
CA ALA A 31 -11.38 4.23 0.02
C ALA A 31 -11.37 3.94 -1.50
N ARG A 32 -11.98 4.83 -2.29
CA ARG A 32 -11.85 4.89 -3.76
C ARG A 32 -11.06 6.12 -4.12
N LEU A 33 -9.92 5.94 -4.80
CA LEU A 33 -9.00 7.04 -5.11
C LEU A 33 -8.57 7.00 -6.57
N GLY A 34 -8.58 8.16 -7.23
CA GLY A 34 -8.00 8.38 -8.54
C GLY A 34 -6.54 8.82 -8.45
N ASN A 35 -5.85 8.84 -9.60
CA ASN A 35 -4.42 9.16 -9.66
C ASN A 35 -4.07 10.56 -9.11
N LEU A 36 -4.99 11.54 -9.19
CA LEU A 36 -4.76 12.88 -8.62
C LEU A 36 -4.82 12.86 -7.09
N GLU A 37 -5.82 12.18 -6.51
CA GLU A 37 -5.96 12.04 -5.05
C GLU A 37 -4.76 11.31 -4.46
N ILE A 38 -4.30 10.26 -5.12
CA ILE A 38 -3.10 9.49 -4.71
C ILE A 38 -1.83 10.36 -4.85
N SER A 39 -1.70 11.11 -5.95
CA SER A 39 -0.58 12.03 -6.18
C SER A 39 -0.43 13.06 -5.06
N ASN A 40 -1.55 13.67 -4.66
CA ASN A 40 -1.57 14.64 -3.57
C ASN A 40 -1.24 14.01 -2.21
N ARG A 41 -1.78 12.82 -1.92
CA ARG A 41 -1.54 12.12 -0.64
C ARG A 41 -0.10 11.62 -0.51
N CYS A 42 0.49 11.11 -1.58
CA CYS A 42 1.86 10.57 -1.57
C CYS A 42 2.94 11.62 -1.86
N GLY A 43 2.56 12.83 -2.32
CA GLY A 43 3.52 13.83 -2.81
C GLY A 43 4.30 13.37 -4.04
N LEU A 44 3.69 12.52 -4.89
CA LEU A 44 4.33 11.93 -6.07
C LEU A 44 3.82 12.56 -7.36
N PRO A 45 4.65 12.68 -8.42
CA PRO A 45 4.16 13.10 -9.73
C PRO A 45 3.08 12.17 -10.27
N ARG A 46 2.05 12.73 -10.91
CA ARG A 46 0.91 11.97 -11.47
C ARG A 46 1.35 10.87 -12.46
N SER A 47 2.42 11.09 -13.22
CA SER A 47 3.01 10.09 -14.12
C SER A 47 3.63 8.90 -13.38
N THR A 48 4.24 9.14 -12.22
CA THR A 48 4.78 8.08 -11.34
C THR A 48 3.64 7.30 -10.70
N VAL A 49 2.62 8.00 -10.18
CA VAL A 49 1.43 7.35 -9.63
C VAL A 49 0.76 6.48 -10.68
N SER A 50 0.55 6.97 -11.90
CA SER A 50 -0.07 6.19 -12.98
C SER A 50 0.69 4.91 -13.31
N ARG A 51 2.03 4.94 -13.29
CA ARG A 51 2.85 3.75 -13.53
C ARG A 51 2.75 2.76 -12.36
N LEU A 52 2.76 3.27 -11.12
CA LEU A 52 2.60 2.44 -9.92
C LEU A 52 1.22 1.80 -9.86
N THR A 53 0.14 2.55 -10.08
CA THR A 53 -1.23 2.02 -10.06
C THR A 53 -1.45 1.00 -11.17
N HIS A 54 -0.92 1.23 -12.37
CA HIS A 54 -0.94 0.23 -13.43
C HIS A 54 -0.26 -1.08 -13.02
N THR A 55 0.96 -1.02 -12.48
CA THR A 55 1.69 -2.21 -12.02
C THR A 55 0.96 -2.92 -10.87
N LEU A 56 0.51 -2.17 -9.86
CA LEU A 56 -0.23 -2.71 -8.72
C LEU A 56 -1.56 -3.34 -9.14
N THR A 57 -2.25 -2.79 -10.14
CA THR A 57 -3.44 -3.40 -10.73
C THR A 57 -3.11 -4.71 -11.44
N ARG A 58 -2.03 -4.76 -12.24
CA ARG A 58 -1.58 -6.01 -12.89
C ARG A 58 -1.20 -7.10 -11.88
N MET A 59 -0.71 -6.71 -10.71
CA MET A 59 -0.38 -7.62 -9.61
C MET A 59 -1.59 -8.01 -8.74
N GLY A 60 -2.80 -7.55 -9.07
CA GLY A 60 -4.02 -7.83 -8.29
C GLY A 60 -4.11 -7.08 -6.95
N GLN A 61 -3.18 -6.18 -6.67
CA GLN A 61 -3.13 -5.38 -5.43
C GLN A 61 -4.16 -4.24 -5.46
N LEU A 62 -4.46 -3.71 -6.65
CA LEU A 62 -5.51 -2.72 -6.89
C LEU A 62 -6.50 -3.20 -7.94
N VAL A 63 -7.73 -2.72 -7.86
CA VAL A 63 -8.74 -2.89 -8.91
C VAL A 63 -9.13 -1.53 -9.44
N TYR A 64 -9.08 -1.36 -10.75
CA TYR A 64 -9.58 -0.16 -11.43
C TYR A 64 -11.11 -0.21 -11.53
N LEU A 65 -11.76 0.91 -11.24
CA LEU A 65 -13.21 1.11 -11.27
C LEU A 65 -13.52 2.07 -12.43
N PRO A 66 -13.95 1.57 -13.60
CA PRO A 66 -14.12 2.40 -14.80
C PRO A 66 -15.15 3.52 -14.64
N CYS A 67 -16.24 3.25 -13.92
CA CYS A 67 -17.33 4.22 -13.73
C CYS A 67 -16.86 5.48 -12.99
N ASP A 68 -15.98 5.30 -12.00
CA ASP A 68 -15.50 6.37 -11.14
C ASP A 68 -14.16 6.95 -11.61
N GLN A 69 -13.48 6.27 -12.55
CA GLN A 69 -12.06 6.49 -12.90
C GLN A 69 -11.13 6.43 -11.67
N LYS A 70 -11.43 5.53 -10.74
CA LYS A 70 -10.73 5.36 -9.47
C LYS A 70 -10.20 3.95 -9.30
N TYR A 71 -9.42 3.76 -8.25
CA TYR A 71 -8.91 2.48 -7.81
C TYR A 71 -9.47 2.14 -6.42
N ARG A 72 -9.47 0.85 -6.09
CA ARG A 72 -9.68 0.33 -4.74
C ARG A 72 -8.69 -0.80 -4.44
N ILE A 73 -8.56 -1.18 -3.18
CA ILE A 73 -7.79 -2.38 -2.78
C ILE A 73 -8.35 -3.62 -3.47
N GLY A 74 -7.43 -4.43 -4.04
CA GLY A 74 -7.73 -5.66 -4.73
C GLY A 74 -7.68 -6.90 -3.82
N PRO A 75 -8.24 -8.03 -4.27
CA PRO A 75 -8.34 -9.26 -3.48
C PRO A 75 -6.99 -9.80 -2.99
N SER A 76 -5.91 -9.65 -3.77
CA SER A 76 -4.58 -10.14 -3.40
C SER A 76 -3.99 -9.38 -2.19
N ALA A 77 -4.29 -8.09 -2.07
CA ALA A 77 -3.90 -7.29 -0.91
C ALA A 77 -4.70 -7.69 0.35
N VAL A 78 -5.99 -8.01 0.19
CA VAL A 78 -6.84 -8.51 1.30
C VAL A 78 -6.39 -9.90 1.75
N ALA A 79 -6.05 -10.80 0.84
CA ALA A 79 -5.58 -12.15 1.16
C ALA A 79 -4.34 -12.13 2.09
N MET A 80 -3.41 -11.19 1.86
CA MET A 80 -2.26 -11.00 2.74
C MET A 80 -2.66 -10.58 4.16
N SER A 81 -3.70 -9.74 4.30
CA SER A 81 -4.20 -9.34 5.62
C SER A 81 -4.91 -10.48 6.35
N THR A 82 -5.63 -11.35 5.64
CA THR A 82 -6.40 -12.45 6.27
C THR A 82 -5.51 -13.47 6.97
N SER A 83 -4.33 -13.79 6.41
CA SER A 83 -3.37 -14.70 7.05
C SER A 83 -2.81 -14.12 8.36
N ILE A 84 -2.64 -12.79 8.43
CA ILE A 84 -2.17 -12.09 9.64
C ILE A 84 -3.25 -12.12 10.73
N VAL A 85 -4.52 -11.85 10.37
CA VAL A 85 -5.64 -11.85 11.31
C VAL A 85 -5.89 -13.26 11.88
N GLN A 86 -5.82 -14.30 11.05
CA GLN A 86 -5.94 -15.69 11.51
C GLN A 86 -4.86 -16.07 12.54
N GLY A 87 -3.62 -15.62 12.34
CA GLY A 87 -2.53 -15.82 13.32
C GLY A 87 -2.77 -15.07 14.65
N LEU A 88 -3.37 -13.89 14.60
CA LEU A 88 -3.71 -13.11 15.80
C LEU A 88 -4.88 -13.71 16.58
N GLN A 89 -5.87 -14.30 15.90
CA GLN A 89 -6.99 -15.00 16.55
C GLN A 89 -6.54 -16.26 17.29
N LEU A 90 -5.60 -17.04 16.72
CA LEU A 90 -5.01 -18.22 17.37
C LEU A 90 -4.29 -17.86 18.69
N ARG A 91 -3.58 -16.73 18.73
CA ARG A 91 -2.86 -16.28 19.93
C ARG A 91 -3.80 -15.83 21.06
N ASN A 92 -5.00 -15.35 20.74
CA ASN A 92 -5.99 -14.98 21.75
C ASN A 92 -6.71 -16.20 22.33
N LEU A 93 -6.88 -17.28 21.56
CA LEU A 93 -7.47 -18.55 22.02
C LEU A 93 -6.54 -19.34 22.97
N ILE A 94 -5.22 -19.14 22.88
CA ILE A 94 -4.25 -19.80 23.77
C ILE A 94 -4.13 -19.06 25.12
N ARG A 95 -4.69 -17.84 25.23
CA ARG A 95 -4.67 -17.02 26.46
C ARG A 95 -5.99 -17.03 27.25
N SER A 96 -6.99 -17.78 26.79
CA SER A 96 -8.24 -18.07 27.52
C SER A 96 -8.21 -19.50 28.05
#